data_AF-A0ABD0W7C3-F1
#
_entry.id   AF-A0ABD0W7C3-F1
#
_cell.length_a   1.000
_cell.length_b   1.000
_cell.length_c   1.000
_cell.angle_alpha   90.00
_cell.angle_beta   90.00
_cell.angle_gamma   90.00
#
_symmetry.space_group_name_H-M   'P 1'
#
loop_
_entity.id
_entity.type
_entity.pdbx_description
1 polymer ?
#
loop_
_entity_poly.entity_id
_entity_poly.type
_entity_poly.pdbx_seq_one_letter_code
_entity_poly.pdbx_strand_id
1 'polypeptide(L)'
;MSRCSSVLQCLLLILLLAVTGQDCTSSRVQRAGRNKSRLTCAKNEISLCVDILKLQQLIQNVRKVFMNSSHDERILLQAVTFDKIKKHKMYHGCVLVKIVDFYQHVLERQDGDYTHLRGLLDEVKDCVVKNKTCRMLDREAAAMKVNEKKIEEDLELLSKDIAILQLQRLQIATERVVNESEQATIDKAMEELQQLDEYIKGKGLRKKMRKHYN
;
A
#
# COMPACT_ATOMS: atom_id res chain seq x y z
N MET A 1 27.89 -40.00 5.33
CA MET A 1 27.11 -40.24 6.58
C MET A 1 27.56 -39.17 7.57
N SER A 2 26.77 -38.17 7.89
CA SER A 2 25.74 -38.29 8.93
C SER A 2 24.60 -37.29 8.71
N ARG A 3 23.38 -37.78 8.90
CA ARG A 3 22.13 -37.01 8.95
C ARG A 3 21.85 -36.57 10.39
N CYS A 4 20.88 -35.67 10.51
CA CYS A 4 20.12 -35.25 11.69
C CYS A 4 20.60 -33.96 12.37
N SER A 5 19.91 -32.85 12.10
CA SER A 5 19.13 -32.15 13.14
C SER A 5 18.24 -31.03 12.53
N SER A 6 17.37 -31.36 11.56
CA SER A 6 16.39 -30.39 11.02
C SER A 6 15.14 -30.23 11.91
N VAL A 7 14.92 -31.14 12.86
CA VAL A 7 13.73 -31.13 13.72
C VAL A 7 13.88 -30.17 14.91
N LEU A 8 15.10 -30.03 15.46
CA LEU A 8 15.37 -29.14 16.60
C LEU A 8 15.30 -27.65 16.22
N GLN A 9 15.66 -27.28 14.99
CA GLN A 9 15.52 -25.89 14.53
C GLN A 9 14.06 -25.51 14.23
N CYS A 10 13.22 -26.44 13.79
CA CYS A 10 11.78 -26.19 13.61
C CYS A 10 11.02 -26.06 14.94
N LEU A 11 11.41 -26.79 15.99
CA LEU A 11 10.77 -26.72 17.30
C LEU A 11 11.01 -25.39 18.04
N LEU A 12 12.17 -24.75 17.82
CA LEU A 12 12.50 -23.44 18.41
C LEU A 12 11.63 -22.30 17.84
N LEU A 13 11.20 -22.39 16.58
CA LEU A 13 10.28 -21.43 15.96
C LEU A 13 8.83 -21.60 16.46
N ILE A 14 8.41 -22.83 16.78
CA ILE A 14 7.07 -23.09 17.35
C ILE A 14 7.00 -22.62 18.81
N LEU A 15 8.08 -22.76 19.58
CA LEU A 15 8.16 -22.27 20.96
C LEU A 15 8.20 -20.73 21.07
N LEU A 16 8.78 -20.02 20.09
CA LEU A 16 8.77 -18.55 20.08
C LEU A 16 7.43 -17.95 19.63
N LEU A 17 6.62 -18.68 18.85
CA LEU A 17 5.26 -18.26 18.49
C LEU A 17 4.23 -18.51 19.61
N ALA A 18 4.58 -19.27 20.65
CA ALA A 18 3.72 -19.52 21.81
C ALA A 18 3.76 -18.41 22.89
N VAL A 19 4.62 -17.40 22.75
CA VAL A 19 4.86 -16.38 23.80
C VAL A 19 4.16 -15.03 23.53
N THR A 20 3.28 -14.92 22.54
CA THR A 20 2.40 -13.74 22.39
C THR A 20 0.93 -14.13 22.48
N GLY A 21 0.57 -14.68 23.64
CA GLY A 21 -0.78 -15.22 23.85
C GLY A 21 -1.22 -15.26 25.30
N GLN A 22 -0.75 -14.35 26.16
CA GLN A 22 -1.31 -14.21 27.52
C GLN A 22 -1.26 -12.74 27.93
N ASP A 23 -2.42 -12.09 27.85
CA ASP A 23 -2.78 -11.02 28.78
C ASP A 23 -4.30 -11.02 28.90
N CYS A 24 -4.81 -11.85 29.83
CA CYS A 24 -6.11 -11.69 30.47
C CYS A 24 -6.27 -12.70 31.61
N THR A 25 -5.33 -12.76 32.56
CA THR A 25 -5.59 -13.42 33.86
C THR A 25 -4.76 -12.77 34.97
N SER A 26 -5.30 -11.74 35.62
CA SER A 26 -5.20 -11.63 37.08
C SER A 26 -6.13 -10.53 37.61
N SER A 27 -7.25 -10.94 38.19
CA SER A 27 -7.91 -10.26 39.31
C SER A 27 -8.98 -11.19 39.87
N ARG A 28 -8.55 -12.15 40.70
CA ARG A 28 -9.44 -12.77 41.70
C ARG A 28 -9.09 -12.15 43.05
N VAL A 29 -9.87 -11.16 43.47
CA VAL A 29 -10.19 -10.93 44.88
C VAL A 29 -11.70 -10.77 44.98
N GLN A 30 -12.28 -11.58 45.85
CA GLN A 30 -13.70 -11.82 46.07
C GLN A 30 -14.47 -10.54 46.42
N ARG A 31 -15.71 -10.41 45.92
CA ARG A 31 -16.91 -10.37 46.77
C ARG A 31 -18.20 -10.52 45.95
N ALA A 32 -19.12 -11.25 46.57
CA ALA A 32 -20.39 -11.71 46.04
C ALA A 32 -21.36 -10.57 45.69
N GLY A 33 -22.16 -10.77 44.65
CA GLY A 33 -23.30 -9.92 44.33
C GLY A 33 -23.73 -10.06 42.88
N ARG A 34 -24.95 -10.54 42.68
CA ARG A 34 -25.68 -10.68 41.41
C ARG A 34 -25.37 -9.54 40.40
N ASN A 35 -24.89 -9.89 39.21
CA ASN A 35 -25.47 -9.41 37.96
C ASN A 35 -24.91 -10.19 36.76
N LYS A 36 -25.83 -10.69 35.94
CA LYS A 36 -25.59 -11.50 34.75
C LYS A 36 -25.20 -10.59 33.57
N SER A 37 -24.14 -9.81 33.71
CA SER A 37 -23.58 -9.05 32.58
C SER A 37 -22.66 -9.97 31.79
N ARG A 38 -23.14 -10.48 30.65
CA ARG A 38 -22.27 -11.04 29.61
C ARG A 38 -21.25 -9.97 29.24
N LEU A 39 -20.03 -10.08 29.76
CA LEU A 39 -18.91 -9.28 29.31
C LEU A 39 -18.50 -9.84 27.94
N THR A 40 -19.16 -9.41 26.88
CA THR A 40 -18.73 -9.70 25.51
C THR A 40 -17.45 -8.93 25.25
N CYS A 41 -16.32 -9.64 25.15
CA CYS A 41 -15.09 -9.10 24.59
C CYS A 41 -15.33 -8.77 23.12
N ALA A 42 -15.77 -7.54 22.84
CA ALA A 42 -15.75 -7.00 21.49
C ALA A 42 -14.27 -6.89 21.07
N LYS A 43 -13.80 -7.82 20.22
CA LYS A 43 -12.53 -7.63 19.52
C LYS A 43 -12.72 -6.47 18.55
N ASN A 44 -12.24 -5.30 18.95
CA ASN A 44 -12.16 -4.17 18.04
C ASN A 44 -11.09 -4.48 16.98
N GLU A 45 -11.52 -4.94 15.81
CA GLU A 45 -10.60 -5.17 14.70
C GLU A 45 -10.33 -3.83 14.00
N ILE A 46 -9.04 -3.48 13.90
CA ILE A 46 -8.61 -2.25 13.25
C ILE A 46 -8.39 -2.57 11.77
N SER A 47 -9.29 -2.11 10.91
CA SER A 47 -9.18 -2.25 9.45
C SER A 47 -8.72 -0.96 8.78
N LEU A 48 -8.25 -1.03 7.54
CA LEU A 48 -8.02 0.17 6.72
C LEU A 48 -9.36 0.87 6.42
N CYS A 49 -9.31 2.18 6.12
CA CYS A 49 -10.52 2.94 5.81
C CYS A 49 -11.14 2.67 4.43
N VAL A 50 -10.51 1.82 3.62
CA VAL A 50 -10.91 1.42 2.26
C VAL A 50 -11.03 -0.10 2.17
N ASP A 51 -11.90 -0.59 1.28
CA ASP A 51 -12.08 -2.02 1.01
C ASP A 51 -10.96 -2.57 0.10
N ILE A 52 -9.89 -3.04 0.73
CA ILE A 52 -8.72 -3.60 0.04
C ILE A 52 -9.05 -4.87 -0.75
N LEU A 53 -9.96 -5.72 -0.23
CA LEU A 53 -10.30 -6.97 -0.90
C LEU A 53 -11.04 -6.70 -2.20
N LYS A 54 -12.00 -5.76 -2.17
CA LYS A 54 -12.70 -5.32 -3.37
C LYS A 54 -11.74 -4.67 -4.38
N LEU A 55 -10.80 -3.85 -3.91
CA LEU A 55 -9.78 -3.25 -4.77
C LEU A 55 -8.91 -4.32 -5.45
N GLN A 56 -8.40 -5.30 -4.69
CA GLN A 56 -7.63 -6.41 -5.23
C GLN A 56 -8.42 -7.20 -6.28
N GLN A 57 -9.70 -7.47 -6.03
CA GLN A 57 -10.56 -8.16 -7.00
C GLN A 57 -10.67 -7.39 -8.32
N LEU A 58 -10.91 -6.07 -8.26
CA LEU A 58 -11.02 -5.25 -9.47
C LEU A 58 -9.69 -5.17 -10.23
N ILE A 59 -8.58 -5.04 -9.52
CA ILE A 59 -7.23 -5.05 -10.10
C ILE A 59 -6.94 -6.38 -10.82
N GLN A 60 -7.33 -7.52 -10.24
CA GLN A 60 -7.16 -8.82 -10.90
C GLN A 60 -7.98 -8.94 -12.20
N ASN A 61 -9.10 -8.23 -12.32
CA ASN A 61 -9.85 -8.19 -13.58
C ASN A 61 -9.09 -7.40 -14.66
N VAL A 62 -8.46 -6.28 -14.29
CA VAL A 62 -7.59 -5.51 -15.21
C VAL A 62 -6.41 -6.37 -15.68
N ARG A 63 -5.75 -7.07 -14.75
CA ARG A 63 -4.60 -7.92 -15.05
C ARG A 63 -4.88 -8.97 -16.13
N LYS A 64 -6.08 -9.54 -16.17
CA LYS A 64 -6.45 -10.54 -17.20
C LYS A 64 -6.40 -9.97 -18.63
N VAL A 65 -6.55 -8.66 -18.77
CA VAL A 65 -6.53 -7.95 -20.06
C VAL A 65 -5.12 -7.47 -20.39
N PHE A 66 -4.36 -7.01 -19.39
CA PHE A 66 -3.03 -6.41 -19.56
C PHE A 66 -1.95 -7.26 -18.88
N MET A 67 -1.43 -8.27 -19.58
CA MET A 67 -0.34 -9.12 -19.06
C MET A 67 1.03 -8.92 -19.70
N ASN A 68 1.10 -8.26 -20.87
CA ASN A 68 2.35 -8.14 -21.63
C ASN A 68 2.41 -6.78 -22.36
N SER A 69 2.74 -5.68 -21.66
CA SER A 69 3.08 -4.44 -22.37
C SER A 69 4.52 -4.53 -22.89
N SER A 70 4.78 -3.90 -24.03
CA SER A 70 6.12 -3.84 -24.65
C SER A 70 6.99 -2.69 -24.10
N HIS A 71 6.55 -2.04 -23.03
CA HIS A 71 7.22 -0.87 -22.46
C HIS A 71 8.11 -1.30 -21.28
N ASP A 72 9.42 -1.13 -21.46
CA ASP A 72 10.42 -1.63 -20.51
C ASP A 72 10.62 -0.71 -19.29
N GLU A 73 10.36 0.59 -19.45
CA GLU A 73 10.51 1.56 -18.37
C GLU A 73 9.35 1.45 -17.36
N ARG A 74 9.70 1.37 -16.08
CA ARG A 74 8.73 1.25 -14.98
C ARG A 74 8.21 2.61 -14.56
N ILE A 75 6.91 2.71 -14.35
CA ILE A 75 6.26 3.94 -13.84
C ILE A 75 6.31 3.95 -12.32
N LEU A 76 6.01 2.81 -11.71
CA LEU A 76 6.10 2.60 -10.27
C LEU A 76 7.47 2.03 -9.89
N LEU A 77 7.95 2.39 -8.70
CA LEU A 77 9.16 1.82 -8.14
C LEU A 77 9.04 0.30 -7.93
N GLN A 78 10.14 -0.36 -7.61
CA GLN A 78 10.04 -1.73 -7.12
C GLN A 78 9.40 -1.73 -5.72
N ALA A 79 8.57 -2.72 -5.42
CA ALA A 79 7.91 -2.84 -4.12
C ALA A 79 8.90 -2.79 -2.94
N VAL A 80 10.08 -3.41 -3.09
CA VAL A 80 11.15 -3.39 -2.08
C VAL A 80 11.66 -1.97 -1.81
N THR A 81 11.79 -1.14 -2.84
CA THR A 81 12.20 0.27 -2.71
C THR A 81 11.06 1.08 -2.09
N PHE A 82 9.82 0.83 -2.52
CA PHE A 82 8.63 1.51 -2.01
C PHE A 82 8.32 1.18 -0.53
N ASP A 83 8.71 0.00 -0.04
CA ASP A 83 8.53 -0.37 1.38
C ASP A 83 9.23 0.59 2.35
N LYS A 84 10.32 1.24 1.92
CA LYS A 84 10.97 2.30 2.70
C LYS A 84 10.01 3.45 2.95
N ILE A 85 9.24 3.89 1.95
CA ILE A 85 8.28 4.98 2.13
C ILE A 85 7.02 4.54 2.89
N LYS A 86 6.55 3.29 2.73
CA LYS A 86 5.37 2.73 3.44
C LYS A 86 5.45 2.86 4.96
N LYS A 87 6.67 2.87 5.51
CA LYS A 87 6.95 3.04 6.96
C LYS A 87 6.71 4.46 7.46
N HIS A 88 6.68 5.46 6.57
CA HIS A 88 6.52 6.87 6.90
C HIS A 88 5.18 7.40 6.39
N LYS A 89 4.24 7.57 7.33
CA LYS A 89 2.88 8.09 7.08
C LYS A 89 2.82 9.30 6.14
N MET A 90 3.75 10.23 6.32
CA MET A 90 3.81 11.48 5.59
C MET A 90 4.19 11.31 4.12
N TYR A 91 5.23 10.51 3.84
CA TYR A 91 5.72 10.24 2.49
C TYR A 91 4.79 9.30 1.74
N HIS A 92 4.45 8.16 2.37
CA HIS A 92 3.55 7.20 1.77
C HIS A 92 2.18 7.80 1.46
N GLY A 93 1.58 8.57 2.38
CA GLY A 93 0.29 9.20 2.12
C GLY A 93 0.34 10.13 0.90
N CYS A 94 1.36 10.99 0.79
CA CYS A 94 1.51 11.88 -0.36
C CYS A 94 1.69 11.11 -1.67
N VAL A 95 2.64 10.17 -1.70
CA VAL A 95 2.94 9.39 -2.91
C VAL A 95 1.72 8.58 -3.34
N LEU A 96 0.99 7.99 -2.39
CA LEU A 96 -0.21 7.21 -2.71
C LEU A 96 -1.31 8.06 -3.35
N VAL A 97 -1.52 9.30 -2.90
CA VAL A 97 -2.47 10.22 -3.58
C VAL A 97 -2.05 10.45 -5.02
N LYS A 98 -0.76 10.66 -5.27
CA LYS A 98 -0.25 10.94 -6.63
C LYS A 98 -0.31 9.73 -7.55
N ILE A 99 -0.09 8.53 -7.01
CA ILE A 99 -0.32 7.27 -7.73
C ILE A 99 -1.79 7.14 -8.11
N VAL A 100 -2.70 7.41 -7.16
CA VAL A 100 -4.14 7.39 -7.43
C VAL A 100 -4.52 8.41 -8.51
N ASP A 101 -4.05 9.65 -8.40
CA ASP A 101 -4.32 10.71 -9.38
C ASP A 101 -3.85 10.30 -10.79
N PHE A 102 -2.64 9.74 -10.90
CA PHE A 102 -2.12 9.22 -12.16
C PHE A 102 -3.03 8.12 -12.74
N TYR A 103 -3.42 7.13 -11.94
CA TYR A 103 -4.29 6.05 -12.40
C TYR A 103 -5.68 6.52 -12.80
N GLN A 104 -6.21 7.58 -12.18
CA GLN A 104 -7.46 8.19 -12.63
C GLN A 104 -7.33 8.70 -14.07
N HIS A 105 -6.23 9.38 -14.42
CA HIS A 105 -5.99 9.84 -15.78
C HIS A 105 -5.77 8.71 -16.79
N VAL A 106 -5.14 7.61 -16.36
CA VAL A 106 -4.97 6.40 -17.19
C VAL A 106 -6.33 5.77 -17.49
N LEU A 107 -7.16 5.56 -16.46
CA LEU A 107 -8.48 4.94 -16.60
C LEU A 107 -9.47 5.80 -17.41
N GLU A 108 -9.27 7.12 -17.49
CA GLU A 108 -10.05 8.02 -18.37
C GLU A 108 -9.78 7.79 -19.85
N ARG A 109 -8.61 7.26 -20.20
CA ARG A 109 -8.13 7.10 -21.57
C ARG A 109 -8.22 5.67 -22.07
N GLN A 110 -8.67 4.75 -21.22
CA GLN A 110 -8.80 3.34 -21.56
C GLN A 110 -10.25 3.03 -21.92
N ASP A 111 -10.42 2.25 -22.99
CA ASP A 111 -11.72 1.73 -23.39
C ASP A 111 -12.12 0.62 -22.40
N GLY A 112 -13.16 0.88 -21.61
CA GLY A 112 -13.70 -0.09 -20.66
C GLY A 112 -14.50 0.56 -19.52
N ASP A 113 -15.38 -0.20 -18.89
CA ASP A 113 -16.07 0.26 -17.69
C ASP A 113 -15.22 0.01 -16.44
N TYR A 114 -14.52 1.06 -16.02
CA TYR A 114 -13.72 1.07 -14.80
C TYR A 114 -14.38 1.87 -13.68
N THR A 115 -15.68 2.17 -13.76
CA THR A 115 -16.39 3.05 -12.81
C THR A 115 -16.21 2.62 -11.35
N HIS A 116 -16.34 1.32 -11.08
CA HIS A 116 -16.15 0.77 -9.73
C HIS A 116 -14.71 0.89 -9.23
N LEU A 117 -13.72 0.74 -10.12
CA LEU A 117 -12.32 0.88 -9.79
C LEU A 117 -11.99 2.34 -9.50
N ARG A 118 -12.45 3.27 -10.35
CA ARG A 118 -12.29 4.72 -10.15
C ARG A 118 -12.86 5.17 -8.82
N GLY A 119 -14.08 4.72 -8.48
CA GLY A 119 -14.70 5.02 -7.19
C GLY A 119 -13.89 4.48 -5.99
N LEU A 120 -13.32 3.28 -6.08
CA LEU A 120 -12.44 2.76 -5.03
C LEU A 120 -11.12 3.53 -4.93
N LEU A 121 -10.56 4.00 -6.05
CA LEU A 121 -9.38 4.86 -6.04
C LEU A 121 -9.67 6.20 -5.36
N ASP A 122 -10.84 6.81 -5.62
CA ASP A 122 -11.31 8.00 -4.88
C ASP A 122 -11.41 7.72 -3.38
N GLU A 123 -11.97 6.57 -2.98
CA GLU A 123 -11.98 6.16 -1.58
C GLU A 123 -10.58 6.02 -0.98
N VAL A 124 -9.59 5.49 -1.73
CA VAL A 124 -8.19 5.44 -1.29
C VAL A 124 -7.67 6.86 -1.03
N LYS A 125 -7.87 7.78 -1.97
CA LYS A 125 -7.42 9.19 -1.86
C LYS A 125 -8.05 9.87 -0.66
N ASP A 126 -9.35 9.69 -0.46
CA ASP A 126 -10.06 10.21 0.70
C ASP A 126 -9.57 9.58 2.00
N CYS A 127 -9.17 8.31 1.97
CA CYS A 127 -8.68 7.51 3.09
C CYS A 127 -7.24 7.90 3.52
N VAL A 128 -6.47 8.60 2.68
CA VAL A 128 -5.12 9.10 3.02
C VAL A 128 -5.16 10.10 4.18
N VAL A 129 -4.15 10.07 5.05
CA VAL A 129 -4.03 11.07 6.11
C VAL A 129 -3.53 12.39 5.54
N LYS A 130 -4.34 13.45 5.70
CA LYS A 130 -3.99 14.82 5.28
C LYS A 130 -2.68 15.27 5.91
N ASN A 131 -1.78 15.80 5.08
CA ASN A 131 -0.47 16.27 5.50
C ASN A 131 0.05 17.42 4.62
N LYS A 132 0.74 18.39 5.22
CA LYS A 132 1.36 19.54 4.54
C LYS A 132 2.64 19.18 3.79
N THR A 133 3.32 18.07 4.12
CA THR A 133 4.57 17.63 3.47
C THR A 133 4.41 17.38 1.98
N CYS A 134 3.21 17.06 1.49
CA CYS A 134 3.03 16.71 0.07
C CYS A 134 3.38 17.88 -0.86
N ARG A 135 2.99 19.10 -0.49
CA ARG A 135 3.35 20.31 -1.28
C ARG A 135 4.85 20.58 -1.33
N MET A 136 5.59 20.20 -0.29
CA MET A 136 7.05 20.32 -0.27
C MET A 136 7.68 19.29 -1.22
N LEU A 137 7.24 18.03 -1.14
CA LEU A 137 7.72 16.97 -2.03
C LEU A 137 7.43 17.27 -3.51
N ASP A 138 6.23 17.77 -3.83
CA ASP A 138 5.85 18.17 -5.18
C ASP A 138 6.81 19.25 -5.75
N ARG A 139 7.17 20.24 -4.92
CA ARG A 139 8.12 21.31 -5.32
C ARG A 139 9.52 20.77 -5.52
N GLU A 140 9.99 19.90 -4.64
CA GLU A 140 11.33 19.31 -4.75
C GLU A 140 11.42 18.38 -5.97
N ALA A 141 10.39 17.57 -6.22
CA ALA A 141 10.29 16.73 -7.42
C ALA A 141 10.38 17.55 -8.70
N ALA A 142 9.66 18.68 -8.77
CA ALA A 142 9.68 19.58 -9.92
C ALA A 142 11.02 20.34 -10.10
N ALA A 143 11.77 20.57 -9.02
CA ALA A 143 12.99 21.38 -9.06
C ALA A 143 14.26 20.58 -9.39
N MET A 144 14.27 19.26 -9.18
CA MET A 144 15.46 18.43 -9.33
C MET A 144 15.35 17.50 -10.55
N LYS A 145 16.42 17.38 -11.36
CA LYS A 145 16.58 16.24 -12.27
C LYS A 145 17.34 15.16 -11.51
N VAL A 146 16.69 14.04 -11.24
CA VAL A 146 17.29 12.93 -10.49
C VAL A 146 17.79 11.86 -11.46
N ASN A 147 18.98 11.33 -11.19
CA ASN A 147 19.54 10.21 -11.94
C ASN A 147 18.95 8.90 -11.41
N GLU A 148 17.94 8.37 -12.11
CA GLU A 148 17.20 7.17 -11.69
C GLU A 148 18.08 5.95 -11.49
N LYS A 149 19.10 5.77 -12.34
CA LYS A 149 20.02 4.62 -12.27
C LYS A 149 20.79 4.58 -10.95
N LYS A 150 21.16 5.74 -10.43
CA LYS A 150 21.89 5.84 -9.16
C LYS A 150 20.99 5.50 -7.96
N ILE A 151 19.67 5.63 -8.09
CA ILE A 151 18.75 5.48 -6.96
C ILE A 151 18.29 4.03 -6.78
N GLU A 152 18.03 3.29 -7.86
CA GLU A 152 17.60 1.89 -7.69
C GLU A 152 18.71 0.99 -7.12
N GLU A 153 19.96 1.37 -7.32
CA GLU A 153 21.14 0.62 -6.85
C GLU A 153 21.57 1.00 -5.41
N ASP A 154 21.09 2.12 -4.87
CA ASP A 154 21.53 2.63 -3.58
C ASP A 154 20.65 2.14 -2.41
N LEU A 155 21.19 1.21 -1.63
CA LEU A 155 20.51 0.63 -0.47
C LEU A 155 20.33 1.63 0.69
N GLU A 156 21.02 2.78 0.70
CA GLU A 156 21.01 3.75 1.81
C GLU A 156 20.05 4.93 1.62
N LEU A 157 19.35 5.00 0.49
CA LEU A 157 18.45 6.12 0.21
C LEU A 157 17.40 6.35 1.30
N LEU A 158 17.25 7.62 1.64
CA LEU A 158 16.26 8.09 2.58
C LEU A 158 14.86 8.00 1.97
N SER A 159 13.88 7.72 2.81
CA SER A 159 12.46 7.64 2.41
C SER A 159 11.96 8.92 1.72
N LYS A 160 12.57 10.07 2.00
CA LYS A 160 12.24 11.34 1.33
C LYS A 160 12.67 11.31 -0.14
N ASP A 161 13.90 10.88 -0.42
CA ASP A 161 14.46 10.87 -1.77
C ASP A 161 13.74 9.85 -2.66
N ILE A 162 13.38 8.70 -2.08
CA ILE A 162 12.56 7.69 -2.75
C ILE A 162 11.17 8.23 -3.08
N ALA A 163 10.57 9.00 -2.17
CA ALA A 163 9.28 9.64 -2.44
C ALA A 163 9.42 10.64 -3.59
N ILE A 164 10.48 11.46 -3.60
CA ILE A 164 10.76 12.42 -4.68
C ILE A 164 10.94 11.70 -6.01
N LEU A 165 11.72 10.62 -6.07
CA LEU A 165 11.91 9.84 -7.29
C LEU A 165 10.56 9.30 -7.81
N GLN A 166 9.75 8.69 -6.95
CA GLN A 166 8.44 8.18 -7.37
C GLN A 166 7.55 9.29 -7.93
N LEU A 167 7.55 10.48 -7.31
CA LEU A 167 6.79 11.63 -7.78
C LEU A 167 7.26 12.10 -9.16
N GLN A 168 8.56 12.09 -9.42
CA GLN A 168 9.13 12.47 -10.72
C GLN A 168 8.73 11.49 -11.82
N ARG A 169 8.82 10.17 -11.55
CA ARG A 169 8.34 9.16 -12.50
C ARG A 169 6.86 9.34 -12.82
N LEU A 170 6.04 9.62 -11.81
CA LEU A 170 4.62 9.90 -12.01
C LEU A 170 4.39 11.17 -12.82
N GLN A 171 5.18 12.23 -12.62
CA GLN A 171 5.08 13.46 -13.41
C GLN A 171 5.40 13.21 -14.89
N ILE A 172 6.48 12.50 -15.17
CA ILE A 172 6.88 12.14 -16.55
C ILE A 172 5.82 11.24 -17.19
N ALA A 173 5.35 10.22 -16.48
CA ALA A 173 4.30 9.33 -16.98
C ALA A 173 2.97 10.08 -17.19
N THR A 174 2.63 11.01 -16.31
CA THR A 174 1.42 11.86 -16.46
C THR A 174 1.54 12.74 -17.69
N GLU A 175 2.70 13.33 -17.97
CA GLU A 175 2.93 14.12 -19.18
C GLU A 175 2.68 13.28 -20.45
N ARG A 176 3.30 12.10 -20.51
CA ARG A 176 3.14 11.14 -21.62
C ARG A 176 1.69 10.69 -21.81
N VAL A 177 0.97 10.39 -20.73
CA VAL A 177 -0.43 9.97 -20.78
C VAL A 177 -1.37 11.13 -21.13
N VAL A 178 -1.20 12.28 -20.47
CA VAL A 178 -2.17 13.38 -20.53
C VAL A 178 -1.97 14.25 -21.75
N ASN A 179 -0.73 14.62 -22.04
CA ASN A 179 -0.40 15.60 -23.09
C ASN A 179 -0.03 14.90 -24.39
N GLU A 180 0.73 13.80 -24.32
CA GLU A 180 1.19 13.08 -25.51
C GLU A 180 0.25 11.95 -25.94
N SER A 181 -0.68 11.54 -25.06
CA SER A 181 -1.59 10.41 -25.28
C SER A 181 -0.86 9.12 -25.69
N GLU A 182 0.31 8.89 -25.10
CA GLU A 182 1.18 7.76 -25.46
C GLU A 182 0.60 6.43 -24.98
N GLN A 183 0.02 5.66 -25.91
CA GLN A 183 -0.64 4.39 -25.60
C GLN A 183 0.26 3.39 -24.87
N ALA A 184 1.55 3.32 -25.23
CA ALA A 184 2.50 2.41 -24.59
C ALA A 184 2.66 2.68 -23.09
N THR A 185 2.68 3.96 -22.67
CA THR A 185 2.71 4.34 -21.26
C THR A 185 1.39 4.01 -20.56
N ILE A 186 0.24 4.17 -21.24
CA ILE A 186 -1.07 3.81 -20.70
C ILE A 186 -1.15 2.28 -20.47
N ASP A 187 -0.78 1.47 -21.46
CA ASP A 187 -0.80 0.01 -21.35
C ASP A 187 0.15 -0.47 -20.25
N LYS A 188 1.33 0.16 -20.14
CA LYS A 188 2.27 -0.12 -19.04
C LYS A 188 1.68 0.19 -17.68
N ALA A 189 1.01 1.33 -17.54
CA ALA A 189 0.35 1.70 -16.31
C ALA A 189 -0.69 0.64 -15.92
N MET A 190 -1.52 0.20 -16.87
CA MET A 190 -2.55 -0.83 -16.65
C MET A 190 -1.94 -2.17 -16.21
N GLU A 191 -0.81 -2.58 -16.78
CA GLU A 191 -0.04 -3.74 -16.33
C GLU A 191 0.49 -3.56 -14.89
N GLU A 192 1.03 -2.38 -14.58
CA GLU A 192 1.61 -2.08 -13.27
C GLU A 192 0.57 -1.82 -12.17
N LEU A 193 -0.70 -1.60 -12.53
CA LEU A 193 -1.80 -1.36 -11.59
C LEU A 193 -1.90 -2.49 -10.55
N GLN A 194 -1.47 -3.71 -10.92
CA GLN A 194 -1.39 -4.84 -10.00
C GLN A 194 -0.51 -4.60 -8.77
N GLN A 195 0.47 -3.70 -8.84
CA GLN A 195 1.35 -3.37 -7.72
C GLN A 195 0.66 -2.49 -6.66
N LEU A 196 -0.49 -1.89 -6.99
CA LEU A 196 -1.15 -0.94 -6.11
C LEU A 196 -1.60 -1.59 -4.78
N ASP A 197 -1.91 -2.89 -4.79
CA ASP A 197 -2.32 -3.59 -3.58
C ASP A 197 -1.20 -3.68 -2.53
N GLU A 198 0.05 -3.85 -2.97
CA GLU A 198 1.23 -3.81 -2.11
C GLU A 198 1.54 -2.41 -1.61
N TYR A 199 1.31 -1.41 -2.46
CA TYR A 199 1.63 -0.02 -2.15
C TYR A 199 0.71 0.53 -1.08
N ILE A 200 -0.58 0.19 -1.15
CA ILE A 200 -1.60 0.65 -0.23
C ILE A 200 -1.39 0.17 1.21
N LYS A 201 -0.74 -0.99 1.42
CA LYS A 201 -0.52 -1.64 2.73
C LYS A 201 0.53 -0.93 3.61
N GLY A 202 0.45 0.40 3.77
CA GLY A 202 1.39 1.20 4.57
C GLY A 202 0.74 2.17 5.56
N LYS A 203 1.55 2.99 6.23
CA LYS A 203 1.08 3.90 7.32
C LYS A 203 0.36 5.18 6.85
N GLY A 204 0.16 5.36 5.54
CA GLY A 204 -0.34 6.58 4.92
C GLY A 204 -1.87 6.70 4.95
N LEU A 205 -2.56 5.57 5.11
CA LEU A 205 -4.01 5.50 5.21
C LEU A 205 -4.51 5.56 6.65
N ARG A 206 -5.70 6.15 6.84
CA ARG A 206 -6.39 6.05 8.14
C ARG A 206 -6.84 4.61 8.39
N LYS A 207 -7.03 4.30 9.66
CA LYS A 207 -7.60 3.03 10.10
C LYS A 207 -8.98 3.29 10.71
N LYS A 208 -9.94 2.39 10.50
CA LYS A 208 -11.27 2.39 11.10
C LYS A 208 -11.35 1.26 12.12
N MET A 209 -12.03 1.49 13.24
CA MET A 209 -12.41 0.40 14.14
C MET A 209 -13.68 -0.24 13.60
N ARG A 210 -13.63 -1.52 13.21
CA ARG A 210 -14.83 -2.29 12.95
C ARG A 210 -15.37 -2.81 14.28
N LYS A 211 -16.59 -2.40 14.63
CA LYS A 211 -17.35 -3.00 15.73
C LYS A 211 -18.07 -4.22 15.17
N HIS A 212 -17.60 -5.41 15.49
CA HIS A 212 -18.37 -6.63 15.28
C HIS A 212 -19.38 -6.77 16.41
N TYR A 213 -20.66 -6.73 16.07
CA TYR A 213 -21.73 -7.21 16.94
C TYR A 213 -21.95 -8.68 16.59
N ASN A 214 -21.77 -9.56 17.57
CA ASN A 214 -22.14 -10.98 17.48
C ASN A 214 -23.62 -11.14 17.74
#